data_AF-A0A7V3RG22-F1
#
_entry.id   AF-A0A7V3RG22-F1
#
_cell.length_a   1.000
_cell.length_b   1.000
_cell.length_c   1.000
_cell.angle_alpha   90.00
_cell.angle_beta   90.00
_cell.angle_gamma   90.00
#
_symmetry.space_group_name_H-M   'P 1'
#
loop_
_entity.id
_entity.type
_entity.pdbx_description
1 polymer ?
#
loop_
_entity_poly.entity_id
_entity_poly.type
_entity_poly.pdbx_seq_one_letter_code
_entity_poly.pdbx_strand_id
1 'polypeptide(L)'
;MIFVIHKHFATHLHWDLRLEMDGVLKSWAVPKEPPLKPNVKRLCIQVEDHNLDYADFEGEILEGQYGAGKVEIWDKGEYEIIEKEDDVIRFKAIGRIFKGVYVLLRFRKAGKNTWLLFKTKYLNSQFFRHYDLQPF
;
A
#
# COMPACT_ATOMS: atom_id res chain seq x y z
N MET A 1 -5.11 -5.39 13.04
CA MET A 1 -4.98 -4.02 12.48
C MET A 1 -5.72 -4.00 11.17
N ILE A 2 -6.27 -2.85 10.78
CA ILE A 2 -7.04 -2.71 9.54
C ILE A 2 -6.17 -2.22 8.38
N PHE A 3 -6.48 -2.70 7.17
CA PHE A 3 -6.02 -2.06 5.95
C PHE A 3 -7.22 -1.63 5.13
N VAL A 4 -7.01 -0.57 4.34
CA VAL A 4 -7.95 -0.15 3.31
C VAL A 4 -7.17 0.18 2.05
N ILE A 5 -7.78 -0.10 0.90
CA ILE A 5 -7.31 0.37 -0.38
C ILE A 5 -8.44 1.20 -0.97
N HIS A 6 -8.20 2.49 -1.13
CA HIS A 6 -9.13 3.35 -1.84
C HIS A 6 -8.78 3.39 -3.33
N LYS A 7 -9.78 3.39 -4.20
CA LYS A 7 -9.64 3.77 -5.60
C LYS A 7 -9.96 5.25 -5.71
N HIS A 8 -9.00 6.03 -6.18
CA HIS A 8 -9.06 7.48 -6.15
C HIS A 8 -9.00 8.05 -7.57
N PHE A 9 -10.09 8.67 -7.98
CA PHE A 9 -10.27 9.36 -9.25
C PHE A 9 -9.90 10.84 -9.11
N ALA A 10 -8.64 11.11 -8.78
CA ALA A 10 -8.07 12.45 -8.83
C ALA A 10 -7.68 12.82 -10.28
N THR A 11 -6.74 13.76 -10.46
CA THR A 11 -6.16 14.10 -11.78
C THR A 11 -5.71 12.85 -12.56
N HIS A 12 -5.19 11.86 -11.85
CA HIS A 12 -4.93 10.53 -12.37
C HIS A 12 -5.55 9.48 -11.45
N LEU A 13 -6.15 8.46 -12.07
CA LEU A 13 -6.62 7.29 -11.35
C LEU A 13 -5.44 6.60 -10.65
N HIS A 14 -5.56 6.40 -9.34
CA HIS A 14 -4.61 5.65 -8.53
C HIS A 14 -5.32 4.91 -7.39
N TRP A 15 -4.56 4.13 -6.63
CA TRP A 15 -5.04 3.39 -5.47
C TRP A 15 -4.25 3.77 -4.24
N ASP A 16 -4.92 4.21 -3.18
CA ASP A 16 -4.28 4.53 -1.91
C ASP A 16 -4.30 3.31 -0.98
N LEU A 17 -3.18 2.63 -0.83
CA LEU A 17 -2.98 1.59 0.18
C LEU A 17 -2.72 2.25 1.53
N ARG A 18 -3.50 1.87 2.55
CA ARG A 18 -3.38 2.40 3.90
C ARG A 18 -3.34 1.28 4.92
N LEU A 19 -2.40 1.36 5.86
CA LEU A 19 -2.21 0.39 6.94
C LEU A 19 -2.29 1.11 8.29
N GLU A 20 -3.14 0.62 9.19
CA GLU A 20 -3.25 1.10 10.57
C GLU A 20 -1.98 0.77 11.38
N MET A 21 -1.13 1.75 11.65
CA MET A 21 0.06 1.59 12.48
C MET A 21 0.27 2.83 13.35
N ASP A 22 0.68 2.61 14.59
CA ASP A 22 1.10 3.69 15.49
C ASP A 22 0.00 4.77 15.67
N GLY A 23 -1.28 4.35 15.66
CA GLY A 23 -2.45 5.21 15.85
C GLY A 23 -2.94 5.97 14.61
N VAL A 24 -2.33 5.75 13.44
CA VAL A 24 -2.65 6.44 12.18
C VAL A 24 -2.71 5.45 11.00
N LEU A 25 -3.24 5.90 9.88
CA LEU A 25 -3.16 5.21 8.60
C LEU A 25 -1.90 5.63 7.83
N LYS A 26 -0.84 4.81 7.94
CA LYS A 26 0.33 4.96 7.06
C LYS A 26 -0.09 4.69 5.63
N SER A 27 0.21 5.61 4.72
CA SER A 27 -0.45 5.66 3.41
C SER A 27 0.54 5.71 2.24
N TRP A 28 0.18 5.00 1.16
CA TRP A 28 0.94 4.96 -0.09
C TRP A 28 0.01 5.07 -1.29
N ALA A 29 0.28 6.03 -2.17
CA ALA A 29 -0.36 6.14 -3.48
C ALA A 29 0.29 5.15 -4.46
N VAL A 30 -0.52 4.25 -5.02
CA VAL A 30 -0.13 3.23 -6.00
C VAL A 30 -0.74 3.61 -7.36
N PRO A 31 0.05 4.11 -8.34
CA PRO A 31 -0.49 4.64 -9.60
C PRO A 31 -1.19 3.61 -10.51
N LYS A 32 -1.04 2.32 -10.23
CA LYS A 32 -1.67 1.21 -10.95
C LYS A 32 -2.29 0.26 -9.96
N GLU A 33 -3.23 -0.55 -10.43
CA GLU A 33 -3.92 -1.53 -9.59
C GLU A 33 -2.92 -2.36 -8.75
N PRO A 34 -3.18 -2.51 -7.43
CA PRO A 34 -2.34 -3.29 -6.53
C PRO A 34 -2.13 -4.73 -7.05
N PRO A 35 -0.92 -5.30 -6.87
CA PRO A 35 -0.60 -6.57 -7.49
C PRO A 35 -1.35 -7.73 -6.84
N LEU A 36 -2.23 -8.40 -7.58
CA LEU A 36 -2.97 -9.57 -7.07
C LEU A 36 -2.20 -10.88 -7.21
N LYS A 37 -1.18 -10.91 -8.07
CA LYS A 37 -0.34 -12.07 -8.38
C LYS A 37 1.12 -11.80 -8.00
N PRO A 38 1.89 -12.84 -7.60
CA PRO A 38 3.35 -12.74 -7.47
C PRO A 38 4.01 -12.29 -8.78
N ASN A 39 5.27 -11.85 -8.70
CA ASN A 39 6.10 -11.38 -9.82
C ASN A 39 5.67 -10.04 -10.46
N VAL A 40 4.63 -9.40 -9.93
CA VAL A 40 4.24 -8.03 -10.31
C VAL A 40 4.72 -7.06 -9.23
N LYS A 41 5.64 -6.16 -9.61
CA LYS A 41 6.09 -5.05 -8.76
C LYS A 41 5.35 -3.78 -9.14
N ARG A 42 4.88 -3.03 -8.15
CA ARG A 42 4.27 -1.70 -8.31
C ARG A 42 5.12 -0.68 -7.57
N LEU A 43 5.51 0.39 -8.26
CA LEU A 43 6.02 1.56 -7.58
C LEU A 43 4.86 2.23 -6.84
N CYS A 44 5.10 2.67 -5.62
CA CYS A 44 4.16 3.41 -4.81
C CYS A 44 4.88 4.51 -4.05
N ILE A 45 4.18 5.59 -3.78
CA ILE A 45 4.74 6.80 -3.16
C ILE A 45 4.12 6.93 -1.78
N GLN A 46 4.95 7.03 -0.74
CA GLN A 46 4.48 7.31 0.61
C GLN A 46 3.93 8.74 0.66
N VAL A 47 2.70 8.88 1.14
CA VAL A 47 1.97 10.14 1.30
C VAL A 47 1.71 10.42 2.78
N GLU A 48 1.03 11.52 3.09
CA GLU A 48 0.70 11.89 4.46
C GLU A 48 -0.09 10.80 5.20
N ASP A 49 0.14 10.71 6.49
CA ASP A 49 -0.67 9.86 7.37
C ASP A 49 -2.12 10.36 7.40
N HIS A 50 -3.06 9.44 7.55
CA HIS A 50 -4.49 9.78 7.67
C HIS A 50 -5.03 9.30 9.02
N ASN A 51 -6.11 9.93 9.49
CA ASN A 51 -6.82 9.50 10.68
C ASN A 51 -7.50 8.14 10.44
N LEU A 52 -7.75 7.38 11.51
CA LEU A 52 -8.29 6.01 11.43
C LEU A 52 -9.73 5.97 10.87
N ASP A 53 -10.53 6.99 11.15
CA ASP A 53 -11.89 7.16 10.63
C ASP A 53 -11.92 7.26 9.09
N TYR A 54 -10.85 7.75 8.48
CA TYR A 54 -10.71 7.81 7.03
C TYR A 54 -10.71 6.41 6.36
N ALA A 55 -10.54 5.33 7.14
CA ALA A 55 -10.64 3.97 6.60
C ALA A 55 -12.06 3.59 6.14
N ASP A 56 -13.08 4.35 6.52
CA ASP A 56 -14.47 4.15 6.12
C ASP A 56 -14.97 5.22 5.14
N PHE A 57 -14.09 6.10 4.66
CA PHE A 57 -14.47 7.19 3.79
C PHE A 57 -14.74 6.74 2.34
N GLU A 58 -15.94 7.07 1.85
CA GLU A 58 -16.28 7.07 0.43
C GLU A 58 -17.00 8.37 0.11
N GLY A 59 -16.68 8.98 -1.03
CA GLY A 59 -17.27 10.26 -1.39
C GLY A 59 -16.48 11.02 -2.45
N GLU A 60 -16.75 12.30 -2.54
CA GLU A 60 -16.07 13.21 -3.46
C GLU A 60 -15.38 14.31 -2.67
N ILE A 61 -14.09 14.50 -2.93
CA ILE A 61 -13.29 15.58 -2.38
C ILE A 61 -13.37 16.75 -3.35
N LEU A 62 -13.81 17.90 -2.85
CA LEU A 62 -14.06 19.10 -3.65
C LEU A 62 -12.80 19.57 -4.40
N GLU A 63 -13.02 20.11 -5.60
CA GLU A 63 -11.94 20.75 -6.37
C GLU A 63 -11.22 21.84 -5.57
N GLY A 64 -9.91 21.95 -5.77
CA GLY A 64 -9.05 22.88 -5.03
C GLY A 64 -8.60 22.39 -3.65
N GLN A 65 -9.14 21.27 -3.15
CA GLN A 65 -8.62 20.59 -1.97
C GLN A 65 -7.52 19.59 -2.35
N TYR A 66 -6.64 19.30 -1.40
CA TYR A 66 -5.65 18.23 -1.57
C TYR A 66 -6.37 16.89 -1.70
N GLY A 67 -6.05 16.13 -2.77
CA GLY A 67 -6.75 14.89 -3.09
C GLY A 67 -8.14 15.10 -3.69
N ALA A 68 -8.41 16.22 -4.37
CA ALA A 68 -9.67 16.41 -5.10
C ALA A 68 -9.97 15.26 -6.06
N GLY A 69 -11.22 14.79 -6.05
CA GLY A 69 -11.67 13.65 -6.83
C GLY A 69 -12.58 12.69 -6.07
N LYS A 70 -13.11 11.70 -6.79
CA LYS A 70 -13.94 10.65 -6.19
C LYS A 70 -13.08 9.60 -5.51
N VAL A 71 -13.46 9.19 -4.31
CA VAL A 71 -12.83 8.15 -3.50
C VAL A 71 -13.84 7.03 -3.24
N GLU A 72 -13.46 5.80 -3.59
CA GLU A 72 -14.25 4.59 -3.35
C GLU A 72 -13.39 3.56 -2.60
N ILE A 73 -13.97 2.76 -1.72
CA ILE A 73 -13.26 1.64 -1.10
C ILE A 73 -13.15 0.52 -2.14
N TRP A 74 -11.93 0.25 -2.59
CA TRP A 74 -11.65 -0.85 -3.51
C TRP A 74 -11.58 -2.18 -2.79
N ASP A 75 -10.91 -2.21 -1.63
CA ASP A 75 -10.92 -3.36 -0.71
C ASP A 75 -10.63 -2.89 0.71
N LYS A 76 -11.12 -3.63 1.70
CA LYS A 76 -10.88 -3.39 3.11
C LYS A 76 -10.85 -4.71 3.85
N GLY A 77 -10.03 -4.78 4.89
CA GLY A 77 -9.98 -5.97 5.73
C GLY A 77 -8.97 -5.84 6.85
N GLU A 78 -8.57 -6.98 7.38
CA GLU A 78 -7.55 -7.06 8.42
C GLU A 78 -6.18 -7.35 7.80
N TYR A 79 -5.14 -6.98 8.54
CA TYR A 79 -3.80 -7.43 8.23
C TYR A 79 -2.98 -7.70 9.49
N GLU A 80 -1.96 -8.54 9.31
CA GLU A 80 -0.99 -8.92 10.33
C GLU A 80 0.41 -8.49 9.88
N ILE A 81 1.16 -7.80 10.73
CA ILE A 81 2.57 -7.49 10.47
C ILE A 81 3.39 -8.78 10.63
N ILE A 82 4.27 -9.05 9.67
CA ILE A 82 5.26 -10.14 9.69
C ILE A 82 6.66 -9.60 9.97
N GLU A 83 7.04 -8.49 9.32
CA GLU A 83 8.32 -7.80 9.50
C GLU A 83 8.09 -6.30 9.35
N LYS A 84 8.68 -5.48 10.23
CA LYS A 84 8.70 -4.02 10.11
C LYS A 84 10.10 -3.53 10.47
N GLU A 85 10.81 -3.04 9.47
CA GLU A 85 12.07 -2.32 9.56
C GLU A 85 11.91 -0.97 8.83
N ASP A 86 12.87 -0.06 8.94
CA ASP A 86 12.78 1.28 8.36
C ASP A 86 12.53 1.30 6.84
N ASP A 87 13.03 0.27 6.15
CA ASP A 87 12.99 0.14 4.69
C ASP A 87 12.17 -1.05 4.21
N VAL A 88 11.56 -1.84 5.11
CA VAL A 88 10.79 -3.04 4.76
C VAL A 88 9.57 -3.16 5.67
N ILE A 89 8.39 -3.32 5.06
CA ILE A 89 7.18 -3.76 5.75
C ILE A 89 6.67 -5.01 5.05
N ARG A 90 6.74 -6.16 5.71
CA ARG A 90 6.07 -7.39 5.28
C ARG A 90 4.82 -7.60 6.10
N PHE A 91 3.71 -7.88 5.45
CA PHE A 91 2.44 -8.08 6.11
C PHE A 91 1.56 -9.07 5.35
N LYS A 92 0.66 -9.72 6.08
CA LYS A 92 -0.36 -10.60 5.51
C LYS A 92 -1.68 -9.84 5.47
N ALA A 93 -2.21 -9.60 4.27
CA ALA A 93 -3.52 -9.00 4.07
C ALA A 93 -4.61 -10.07 4.01
N ILE A 94 -5.74 -9.77 4.66
CA ILE A 94 -6.93 -10.61 4.75
C ILE A 94 -8.13 -9.77 4.28
N GLY A 95 -8.14 -9.43 2.99
CA GLY A 95 -9.25 -8.76 2.31
C GLY A 95 -10.06 -9.70 1.41
N ARG A 96 -11.08 -9.13 0.77
CA ARG A 96 -11.89 -9.86 -0.21
C ARG A 96 -11.12 -10.03 -1.53
N ILE A 97 -10.39 -9.00 -1.95
CA ILE A 97 -9.66 -8.91 -3.21
C ILE A 97 -8.15 -9.01 -2.97
N PHE A 98 -7.63 -8.15 -2.10
CA PHE A 98 -6.24 -8.02 -1.70
C PHE A 98 -5.94 -8.95 -0.52
N LYS A 99 -5.42 -10.13 -0.84
CA LYS A 99 -5.17 -11.19 0.14
C LYS A 99 -3.87 -11.93 -0.08
N GLY A 100 -3.20 -12.31 1.01
CA GLY A 100 -1.90 -12.99 1.01
C GLY A 100 -0.78 -12.11 1.55
N VAL A 101 0.46 -12.51 1.31
CA VAL A 101 1.64 -11.85 1.87
C VAL A 101 2.15 -10.79 0.91
N TYR A 102 2.31 -9.57 1.41
CA TYR A 102 2.77 -8.41 0.68
C TYR A 102 4.00 -7.81 1.31
N VAL A 103 4.82 -7.17 0.49
CA VAL A 103 5.97 -6.40 0.93
C VAL A 103 5.91 -5.00 0.34
N LEU A 104 6.10 -4.03 1.21
CA LEU A 104 6.54 -2.67 0.88
C LEU A 104 8.04 -2.59 1.13
N LEU A 105 8.81 -2.27 0.10
CA LEU A 105 10.26 -2.10 0.17
C LEU A 105 10.64 -0.70 -0.27
N ARG A 106 11.38 0.04 0.56
CA ARG A 106 11.83 1.39 0.19
C ARG A 106 12.79 1.32 -0.99
N PHE A 107 12.53 2.09 -2.03
CA PHE A 107 13.32 2.13 -3.26
C PHE A 107 13.97 3.51 -3.43
N ARG A 108 14.98 3.77 -2.60
CA ARG A 108 15.68 5.06 -2.48
C ARG A 108 16.26 5.57 -3.80
N LYS A 109 16.61 4.68 -4.74
CA LYS A 109 17.12 5.04 -6.08
C LYS A 109 16.11 5.82 -6.92
N ALA A 110 14.81 5.68 -6.65
CA ALA A 110 13.73 6.38 -7.36
C ALA A 110 13.08 7.50 -6.53
N GLY A 111 13.70 7.90 -5.42
CA GLY A 111 13.20 8.99 -4.55
C GLY A 111 13.13 8.60 -3.07
N LYS A 112 13.14 9.60 -2.19
CA LYS A 112 13.16 9.40 -0.72
C LYS A 112 11.89 8.73 -0.17
N ASN A 113 10.75 9.03 -0.79
CA ASN A 113 9.43 8.54 -0.41
C ASN A 113 8.93 7.41 -1.32
N THR A 114 9.80 6.85 -2.15
CA THR A 114 9.43 5.86 -3.15
C THR A 114 9.59 4.45 -2.59
N TRP A 115 8.59 3.61 -2.81
CA TRP A 115 8.51 2.23 -2.34
C TRP A 115 8.11 1.29 -3.50
N LEU A 116 8.40 0.01 -3.33
CA LEU A 116 7.89 -1.08 -4.17
C LEU A 116 6.88 -1.90 -3.37
N LEU A 117 5.67 -2.04 -3.89
CA LEU A 117 4.64 -2.95 -3.42
C LEU A 117 4.62 -4.20 -4.30
N PHE A 118 4.68 -5.38 -3.68
CA PHE A 118 4.51 -6.64 -4.40
C PHE A 118 4.06 -7.79 -3.49
N LYS A 119 3.44 -8.78 -4.12
CA LYS A 119 2.99 -10.00 -3.47
C LYS A 119 4.09 -11.05 -3.47
N THR A 120 4.30 -11.74 -2.35
CA THR A 120 5.26 -12.85 -2.24
C THR A 120 4.58 -14.10 -1.69
N LYS A 121 5.21 -15.26 -1.93
CA LYS A 121 4.83 -16.53 -1.31
C LYS A 121 5.67 -16.85 -0.07
N TYR A 122 6.73 -16.07 0.18
CA TYR A 122 7.69 -16.34 1.23
C TYR A 122 7.37 -15.55 2.50
N LEU A 123 7.38 -16.24 3.63
CA LEU A 123 7.18 -15.64 4.95
C LEU A 123 8.51 -15.19 5.59
N ASN A 124 9.62 -15.84 5.24
CA ASN A 124 10.94 -15.58 5.82
C ASN A 124 11.71 -14.48 5.05
N SER A 125 12.26 -13.52 5.80
CA SER A 125 13.05 -12.39 5.31
C SER A 125 14.37 -12.79 4.64
N GLN A 126 15.01 -13.88 5.08
CA GLN A 126 16.32 -14.30 4.56
C GLN A 126 16.23 -14.83 3.13
N PHE A 127 15.17 -15.60 2.81
CA PHE A 127 14.88 -16.05 1.45
C PHE A 127 14.49 -14.86 0.56
N PHE A 128 13.66 -13.96 1.08
CA PHE A 128 13.18 -12.80 0.35
C PHE A 128 14.30 -11.85 -0.11
N ARG A 129 15.26 -11.52 0.77
CA ARG A 129 16.36 -10.59 0.46
C ARG A 129 17.26 -11.07 -0.68
N HIS A 130 17.42 -12.39 -0.84
CA HIS A 130 18.32 -12.95 -1.84
C HIS A 130 17.66 -13.10 -3.23
N TYR A 131 16.39 -13.51 -3.29
CA TYR A 131 15.74 -13.91 -4.55
C TYR A 131 14.81 -12.85 -5.17
N ASP A 132 14.10 -12.06 -4.36
CA ASP A 132 13.07 -11.13 -4.89
C ASP A 132 13.61 -9.69 -5.09
N LEU A 133 14.77 -9.36 -4.53
CA LEU A 133 15.37 -8.02 -4.54
C LEU A 133 16.34 -7.74 -5.69
N GLN A 134 16.53 -8.69 -6.63
CA GLN A 134 17.27 -8.44 -7.86
C GLN A 134 16.62 -7.22 -8.57
N PRO A 135 17.35 -6.10 -8.74
CA PRO A 135 16.85 -4.97 -9.51
C PRO A 135 16.64 -5.42 -10.96
N PHE A 136 15.68 -4.78 -11.64
CA PHE A 136 15.54 -4.89 -13.09
C PHE A 136 16.85 -4.52 -13.80
#